data_AF-A0A3C0GCL9-F1
#
_entry.id   AF-A0A3C0GCL9-F1
#
_cell.length_a   1.000
_cell.length_b   1.000
_cell.length_c   1.000
_cell.angle_alpha   90.00
_cell.angle_beta   90.00
_cell.angle_gamma   90.00
#
_symmetry.space_group_name_H-M   'P 1'
#
loop_
_entity.id
_entity.type
_entity.pdbx_description
1 polymer ?
#
loop_
_entity_poly.entity_id
_entity_poly.type
_entity_poly.pdbx_seq_one_letter_code
_entity_poly.pdbx_strand_id
1 'polypeptide(L)' 'MASIPNDPGKWSRAKAKAKKKFKVYPSAYANAWAAKEYKRMGGTWRGKDNRVKKKKKRRA' A
#
# COMPACT_ATOMS: atom_id res chain seq x y z
N MET A 1 -8.27 3.62 -14.68
CA MET A 1 -8.92 4.26 -13.51
C MET A 1 -8.04 4.04 -12.29
N ALA A 2 -7.62 5.12 -11.63
CA ALA A 2 -6.61 5.10 -10.56
C ALA A 2 -7.01 4.22 -9.36
N SER A 3 -6.05 3.50 -8.79
CA SER A 3 -6.20 2.77 -7.54
C SER A 3 -6.33 3.77 -6.38
N ILE A 4 -7.50 3.80 -5.74
CA ILE A 4 -7.81 4.71 -4.65
C ILE A 4 -7.40 4.04 -3.33
N PRO A 5 -6.48 4.63 -2.56
CA PRO A 5 -6.19 4.15 -1.22
C PRO A 5 -7.41 4.36 -0.33
N ASN A 6 -7.86 3.31 0.35
CA ASN A 6 -9.02 3.37 1.24
C ASN A 6 -8.79 4.24 2.47
N ASP A 7 -7.54 4.28 2.92
CA ASP A 7 -7.11 5.04 4.08
C ASP A 7 -6.04 6.05 3.63
N PRO A 8 -6.42 7.21 3.07
CA PRO A 8 -5.44 8.20 2.60
C PRO A 8 -4.50 8.66 3.73
N GLY A 9 -4.97 8.71 4.97
CA GLY A 9 -4.13 9.03 6.14
C GLY A 9 -3.03 8.00 6.41
N LYS A 10 -3.32 6.71 6.27
CA LYS A 10 -2.30 5.64 6.39
C LYS A 10 -1.32 5.70 5.21
N TRP A 11 -1.81 6.01 4.02
CA TRP A 11 -0.97 6.16 2.82
C TRP A 11 0.03 7.30 2.95
N SER A 12 -0.41 8.46 3.44
CA SER A 12 0.46 9.60 3.74
C SER A 12 1.51 9.26 4.80
N ARG A 13 1.14 8.54 5.87
CA ARG A 13 2.09 8.07 6.89
C ARG A 13 3.11 7.07 6.31
N ALA A 14 2.68 6.15 5.45
CA ALA A 14 3.58 5.21 4.78
C ALA A 14 4.56 5.93 3.85
N LYS A 15 4.10 6.93 3.08
CA LYS A 15 4.95 7.79 2.26
C LYS A 15 5.97 8.58 3.09
N ALA A 16 5.55 9.16 4.22
CA ALA A 16 6.45 9.90 5.10
C ALA A 16 7.54 8.99 5.68
N LYS A 17 7.18 7.79 6.12
CA LYS A 17 8.16 6.78 6.56
C LYS A 17 9.10 6.37 5.42
N ALA A 18 8.59 6.24 4.19
CA ALA A 18 9.39 5.88 3.04
C ALA A 18 10.41 6.97 2.72
N LYS A 19 9.99 8.24 2.69
CA LYS A 19 10.88 9.39 2.50
C LYS A 19 11.93 9.51 3.61
N LYS A 20 11.59 9.16 4.85
CA LYS A 20 12.55 9.14 5.97
C LYS A 20 13.56 7.99 5.84
N LYS A 21 13.14 6.85 5.29
CA LYS A 21 13.97 5.63 5.17
C LYS A 21 14.84 5.62 3.92
N PHE A 22 14.34 6.17 2.82
CA PHE A 22 15.04 6.25 1.54
C PHE A 22 15.43 7.70 1.28
N LYS A 23 16.74 7.96 1.31
CA LYS A 23 17.31 9.29 1.03
C LYS A 23 16.99 9.77 -0.39
N VAL A 24 16.77 8.83 -1.32
CA VAL A 24 16.38 9.10 -2.72
C VAL A 24 14.91 8.73 -2.94
N TYR A 25 14.08 9.77 -3.12
CA TYR A 25 12.67 9.65 -3.43
C TYR A 25 12.32 10.61 -4.59
N PRO A 26 11.65 10.17 -5.66
CA PRO A 26 11.04 8.85 -5.87
C PRO A 26 12.04 7.83 -6.45
N SER A 27 12.28 6.74 -5.74
CA SER A 27 12.95 5.54 -6.27
C SER A 27 11.97 4.38 -6.34
N ALA A 28 12.15 3.46 -7.30
CA ALA A 28 11.29 2.28 -7.45
C ALA A 28 11.19 1.47 -6.14
N TYR A 29 12.32 1.36 -5.43
CA TYR A 29 12.41 0.65 -4.16
C TYR A 29 11.63 1.36 -3.04
N ALA A 30 11.71 2.69 -2.97
CA ALA A 30 10.96 3.46 -1.97
C ALA A 30 9.44 3.42 -2.23
N ASN A 31 9.02 3.41 -3.49
CA ASN A 31 7.60 3.27 -3.85
C ASN A 31 7.06 1.87 -3.50
N ALA A 32 7.83 0.82 -3.80
CA ALA A 32 7.47 -0.55 -3.42
C ALA A 32 7.40 -0.71 -1.89
N TRP A 33 8.33 -0.10 -1.15
CA TRP A 33 8.32 -0.12 0.31
C TRP A 33 7.14 0.64 0.90
N ALA A 34 6.81 1.82 0.38
CA ALA A 34 5.63 2.59 0.81
C ALA A 34 4.34 1.76 0.63
N ALA A 35 4.20 1.06 -0.50
CA ALA A 35 3.07 0.18 -0.76
C ALA A 35 3.03 -1.04 0.19
N LYS A 36 4.18 -1.63 0.52
CA LYS A 36 4.29 -2.71 1.52
C LYS A 36 3.92 -2.23 2.92
N GLU A 37 4.47 -1.10 3.35
CA GLU A 37 4.19 -0.53 4.68
C GLU A 37 2.72 -0.13 4.79
N TYR A 38 2.13 0.46 3.75
CA TYR A 38 0.70 0.74 3.72
C TYR A 38 -0.15 -0.51 3.89
N LYS A 39 0.16 -1.61 3.18
CA LYS A 39 -0.50 -2.91 3.39
C LYS A 39 -0.27 -3.45 4.80
N ARG A 40 0.94 -3.33 5.35
CA ARG A 40 1.28 -3.77 6.73
C ARG A 40 0.50 -3.00 7.79
N MET A 41 0.24 -1.72 7.57
CA MET A 41 -0.61 -0.87 8.43
C MET A 41 -2.11 -1.18 8.29
N GLY A 42 -2.48 -2.25 7.57
CA GLY A 42 -3.87 -2.59 7.28
C GLY A 42 -4.50 -1.70 6.20
N GLY A 43 -3.70 -0.92 5.49
CA GLY A 43 -4.14 -0.10 4.38
C GLY A 43 -4.53 -0.97 3.19
N THR A 44 -5.74 -0.80 2.72
CA THR A 44 -6.28 -1.52 1.58
C THR A 44 -6.42 -0.58 0.38
N TRP A 45 -6.36 -1.15 -0.81
CA TRP A 45 -6.56 -0.43 -2.06
C TRP A 45 -7.94 -0.80 -2.61
N ARG A 46 -8.76 0.18 -2.97
CA ARG A 46 -9.97 -0.02 -3.79
C ARG A 46 -9.62 0.37 -5.22
N GLY A 47 -9.94 -0.49 -6.17
CA GLY A 47 -9.82 -0.24 -7.60
C GLY A 47 -10.96 -0.95 -8.32
N LYS A 48 -11.38 -0.44 -9.48
CA LYS A 48 -12.42 -1.06 -10.31
C LYS A 48 -12.05 -2.50 -10.71
N ASP A 49 -10.75 -2.80 -10.86
CA ASP A 49 -10.18 -4.13 -11.10
C ASP A 49 -9.42 -4.67 -9.88
N ASN A 50 -10.09 -4.79 -8.72
CA ASN A 50 -9.46 -5.38 -7.53
C ASN A 50 -9.52 -6.92 -7.59
N ARG A 51 -8.84 -7.55 -8.57
CA ARG A 51 -8.69 -9.02 -8.67
C ARG A 51 -7.71 -9.60 -7.65
N VAL A 52 -7.59 -9.00 -6.47
CA VAL A 52 -6.98 -9.70 -5.33
C VAL A 52 -7.95 -10.82 -4.98
N LYS A 53 -7.68 -12.03 -5.48
CA LYS A 53 -8.35 -13.26 -5.05
C LYS A 53 -8.37 -13.22 -3.53
N LYS A 54 -9.52 -12.93 -2.91
CA LYS A 54 -9.76 -13.25 -1.51
C LYS A 54 -9.48 -14.75 -1.42
N LYS A 55 -8.32 -15.15 -0.90
CA LYS A 55 -8.13 -16.54 -0.47
C LYS A 55 -9.26 -16.76 0.52
N LYS A 56 -10.32 -17.46 0.11
CA LYS A 56 -11.32 -17.99 1.02
C LYS A 56 -10.50 -18.67 2.11
N LYS A 57 -10.57 -18.16 3.34
CA LYS A 57 -10.10 -18.90 4.52
C LYS A 57 -10.84 -20.23 4.41
N ARG A 58 -10.13 -21.28 3.97
CA ARG A 58 -10.59 -22.65 4.20
C ARG A 58 -10.57 -22.77 5.71
N ARG A 59 -11.75 -22.56 6.34
CA ARG A 59 -11.97 -22.99 7.71
C ARG A 59 -11.81 -24.51 7.65
N ALA A 60 -10.86 -25.01 8.45
CA ALA A 60 -10.68 -26.43 8.70
C ALA A 60 -11.91 -26.97 9.42
#